data_AF-A0A850NHD3-F1
#
_entry.id   AF-A0A850NHD3-F1
#
_cell.length_a   1.000
_cell.length_b   1.000
_cell.length_c   1.000
_cell.angle_alpha   90.00
_cell.angle_beta   90.00
_cell.angle_gamma   90.00
#
_symmetry.space_group_name_H-M   'P 1'
#
loop_
_entity.id
_entity.type
_entity.pdbx_description
1 polymer ?
#
loop_
_entity_poly.entity_id
_entity_poly.type
_entity_poly.pdbx_seq_one_letter_code
_entity_poly.pdbx_strand_id
1 'polypeptide(L)'
;MQFLFISGAEIFFILFIVVMVFGADKIPGIAKGLGKGMRQLKDATDDIKREIQKSADDVDTDFTKNIRKEIDDVKKNVNEVSGSIKRDLNK
;
A
#
# COMPACT_ATOMS: atom_id res chain seq x y z
N MET A 1 -0.18 -13.09 -32.91
CA MET A 1 -0.37 -13.36 -31.46
C MET A 1 -1.56 -14.29 -31.30
N GLN A 2 -1.32 -15.61 -31.29
CA GLN A 2 -2.37 -16.59 -31.01
C GLN A 2 -2.62 -16.58 -29.50
N PHE A 3 -3.62 -15.80 -29.05
CA PHE A 3 -4.19 -16.03 -27.73
C PHE A 3 -4.80 -17.43 -27.79
N LEU A 4 -4.19 -18.35 -27.05
CA LEU A 4 -4.55 -19.75 -26.99
C LEU A 4 -6.04 -19.85 -26.67
N PHE A 5 -6.81 -20.44 -27.58
CA PHE A 5 -8.17 -20.93 -27.33
C PHE A 5 -8.09 -22.10 -26.34
N ILE A 6 -7.52 -21.87 -25.15
CA ILE A 6 -7.56 -22.84 -24.06
C ILE A 6 -9.03 -22.99 -23.69
N SER A 7 -9.62 -24.04 -24.23
CA SER A 7 -10.97 -24.46 -23.91
C SER A 7 -10.98 -25.08 -22.52
N GLY A 8 -12.15 -25.13 -21.89
CA GLY A 8 -12.31 -25.81 -20.60
C GLY A 8 -11.83 -27.27 -20.61
N ALA A 9 -11.88 -27.93 -21.78
CA ALA A 9 -11.36 -29.28 -21.97
C ALA A 9 -9.83 -29.39 -21.78
N GLU A 10 -9.06 -28.42 -22.27
CA GLU A 10 -7.60 -28.43 -22.14
C GLU A 10 -7.16 -28.16 -20.69
N ILE A 11 -7.86 -27.23 -20.00
CA ILE A 11 -7.65 -27.01 -18.56
C ILE A 11 -7.92 -28.30 -17.79
N PHE A 12 -9.03 -28.99 -18.09
CA PHE A 12 -9.37 -30.25 -17.43
C PHE A 12 -8.33 -31.35 -17.69
N PHE A 13 -7.81 -31.43 -18.92
CA PHE A 13 -6.76 -32.38 -19.29
C PHE A 13 -5.45 -32.13 -18.54
N ILE A 14 -5.04 -30.86 -18.41
CA ILE A 14 -3.86 -30.47 -17.61
C ILE A 14 -4.08 -30.82 -16.14
N LEU A 15 -5.27 -30.50 -15.59
CA LEU A 15 -5.62 -30.85 -14.22
C LEU A 15 -5.54 -32.36 -13.97
N PHE A 16 -5.99 -33.16 -14.94
CA PHE A 16 -5.94 -34.61 -14.88
C PHE A 16 -4.50 -35.14 -14.84
N ILE A 17 -3.59 -34.58 -15.66
CA ILE A 17 -2.16 -34.92 -15.60
C ILE A 17 -1.57 -34.54 -14.24
N VAL A 18 -1.88 -33.35 -13.72
CA VAL A 18 -1.43 -32.90 -12.40
C VAL A 18 -1.90 -33.86 -11.29
N VAL A 19 -3.15 -34.30 -11.35
CA VAL A 19 -3.70 -35.31 -10.42
C VAL A 19 -2.98 -36.64 -10.56
N MET A 20 -2.62 -37.09 -11.77
CA MET A 20 -1.85 -38.32 -11.96
C MET A 20 -0.43 -38.23 -11.38
N VAL A 21 0.24 -37.09 -11.54
CA VAL A 21 1.62 -36.90 -11.06
C VAL A 21 1.67 -36.75 -9.54
N PHE A 22 0.77 -35.96 -8.96
CA PHE A 22 0.80 -35.63 -7.54
C PHE A 22 -0.14 -36.51 -6.69
N GLY A 23 -1.13 -37.16 -7.29
CA GLY A 23 -2.20 -37.88 -6.61
C GLY A 23 -3.34 -36.95 -6.16
N ALA A 24 -4.59 -37.43 -6.26
CA ALA A 24 -5.77 -36.67 -5.84
C ALA A 24 -5.74 -36.29 -4.36
N ASP A 25 -5.15 -37.13 -3.51
CA ASP A 25 -5.08 -36.91 -2.06
C ASP A 25 -4.09 -35.80 -1.65
N LYS A 26 -3.11 -35.48 -2.50
CA LYS A 26 -2.10 -34.45 -2.20
C LYS A 26 -2.58 -33.04 -2.51
N ILE A 27 -3.48 -32.87 -3.48
CA ILE A 27 -4.01 -31.56 -3.88
C ILE A 27 -4.70 -30.83 -2.70
N PRO A 28 -5.60 -31.48 -1.92
CA PRO A 28 -6.17 -30.86 -0.72
C PRO A 28 -5.12 -30.45 0.31
N GLY A 29 -4.04 -31.24 0.46
CA GLY A 29 -2.93 -30.94 1.36
C GLY A 29 -2.17 -29.68 0.93
N ILE A 30 -1.82 -29.58 -0.35
CA ILE A 30 -1.15 -28.41 -0.93
C ILE A 30 -2.04 -27.18 -0.84
N ALA A 31 -3.33 -27.29 -1.20
CA ALA A 31 -4.27 -26.17 -1.10
C ALA A 31 -4.42 -25.66 0.35
N LYS A 32 -4.52 -26.56 1.33
CA LYS A 32 -4.54 -26.19 2.75
C LYS A 32 -3.23 -25.56 3.21
N GLY A 33 -2.08 -26.06 2.75
CA GLY A 33 -0.76 -25.51 3.06
C GLY A 33 -0.57 -24.10 2.51
N LEU A 34 -0.86 -23.91 1.22
CA LEU A 34 -0.81 -22.60 0.56
C LEU A 34 -1.82 -21.63 1.15
N GLY A 35 -3.04 -22.07 1.45
CA GLY A 35 -4.05 -21.23 2.09
C GLY A 35 -3.64 -20.76 3.49
N LYS A 36 -3.05 -21.64 4.29
CA LYS A 36 -2.48 -21.26 5.60
C LYS A 36 -1.29 -20.32 5.45
N GLY A 37 -0.40 -20.58 4.50
CA GLY A 37 0.75 -19.71 4.22
C GLY A 37 0.32 -18.33 3.77
N MET A 38 -0.58 -18.24 2.79
CA MET A 38 -1.10 -16.96 2.29
C MET A 38 -1.85 -16.18 3.37
N ARG A 39 -2.58 -16.86 4.25
CA ARG A 39 -3.21 -16.23 5.42
C ARG A 39 -2.18 -15.66 6.39
N GLN A 40 -1.15 -16.41 6.75
CA GLN A 40 -0.07 -15.92 7.62
C GLN A 40 0.67 -14.73 7.01
N LEU A 41 0.98 -14.79 5.71
CA LEU A 41 1.60 -13.69 4.98
C LEU A 41 0.70 -12.45 4.99
N LYS A 42 -0.60 -12.63 4.76
CA LYS A 42 -1.59 -11.54 4.79
C LYS A 42 -1.68 -10.93 6.19
N ASP A 43 -1.84 -11.75 7.22
CA ASP A 43 -1.99 -11.30 8.61
C ASP A 43 -0.75 -10.49 9.04
N ALA A 44 0.47 -10.99 8.76
CA ALA A 44 1.71 -10.28 9.02
C ALA A 44 1.83 -8.97 8.21
N THR A 45 1.44 -8.97 6.94
CA THR A 45 1.43 -7.77 6.10
C THR A 45 0.44 -6.73 6.62
N ASP A 46 -0.74 -7.17 7.07
CA ASP A 46 -1.78 -6.31 7.61
C ASP A 46 -1.35 -5.68 8.95
N ASP A 47 -0.61 -6.42 9.79
CA ASP A 47 -0.02 -5.88 11.03
C ASP A 47 1.04 -4.82 10.74
N ILE A 48 1.96 -5.09 9.81
CA ILE A 48 2.97 -4.11 9.36
C ILE A 48 2.28 -2.86 8.80
N LYS A 49 1.26 -3.03 7.97
CA LYS A 49 0.49 -1.92 7.40
C LYS A 49 -0.16 -1.06 8.49
N ARG A 50 -0.74 -1.69 9.51
CA ARG A 50 -1.32 -1.00 10.68
C ARG A 50 -0.27 -0.24 11.48
N GLU A 51 0.90 -0.82 11.70
CA GLU A 51 1.99 -0.17 12.45
C GLU A 51 2.57 1.02 11.68
N ILE A 52 2.75 0.90 10.37
CA ILE A 52 3.17 2.01 9.50
C ILE A 52 2.14 3.13 9.51
N GLN A 53 0.85 2.80 9.38
CA GLN A 53 -0.23 3.79 9.41
C GLN A 53 -0.33 4.49 10.77
N LYS A 54 -0.22 3.75 11.87
CA LYS A 54 -0.22 4.31 13.22
C LYS A 54 1.01 5.19 13.47
N SER A 55 2.18 4.80 12.99
CA SER A 55 3.40 5.60 13.07
C SER A 55 3.30 6.87 12.21
N ALA A 56 2.66 6.79 11.05
CA ALA A 56 2.39 7.96 10.21
C ALA A 56 1.39 8.92 10.88
N ASP A 57 0.31 8.40 11.47
CA ASP A 57 -0.71 9.21 12.17
C ASP A 57 -0.14 9.89 13.43
N ASP A 58 0.75 9.23 14.16
CA ASP A 58 1.41 9.76 15.37
C ASP A 58 2.49 10.80 15.04
N VAL A 59 3.14 10.67 13.88
CA VAL A 59 4.09 11.67 13.35
C VAL A 59 3.37 12.87 12.68
N ASP A 60 2.15 12.71 12.16
CA ASP A 60 1.51 13.73 11.32
C ASP A 60 0.55 14.70 12.05
N THR A 61 0.17 14.45 13.30
CA THR A 61 -0.80 15.37 13.97
C THR A 61 -0.13 16.45 14.80
N ASP A 62 0.83 16.13 15.67
CA ASP A 62 1.43 17.13 16.56
C ASP A 62 2.67 17.80 15.94
N PHE A 63 3.55 17.03 15.29
CA PHE A 63 4.72 17.58 14.62
C PHE A 63 4.33 18.44 13.41
N THR A 64 3.47 17.95 12.51
CA THR A 64 2.98 18.73 11.35
C THR A 64 2.16 19.95 11.77
N LYS A 65 1.39 19.90 12.88
CA LYS A 65 0.62 21.05 13.39
C LYS A 65 1.52 22.11 14.02
N ASN A 66 2.58 21.71 14.72
CA ASN A 66 3.58 22.64 15.24
C ASN A 66 4.38 23.29 14.11
N ILE A 67 4.83 22.51 13.11
CA ILE A 67 5.49 23.05 11.91
C ILE A 67 4.57 23.98 11.11
N ARG A 68 3.29 23.62 10.91
CA ARG A 68 2.33 24.51 10.22
C ARG A 68 2.14 25.83 10.96
N LYS A 69 2.00 25.81 12.28
CA LYS A 69 1.88 27.04 13.09
C LYS A 69 3.11 27.94 12.92
N GLU A 70 4.31 27.37 13.01
CA GLU A 70 5.55 28.13 12.91
C GLU A 70 5.76 28.70 11.48
N ILE A 71 5.41 27.94 10.44
CA ILE A 71 5.39 28.41 9.05
C ILE A 71 4.38 29.55 8.85
N ASP A 72 3.18 29.43 9.43
CA ASP A 72 2.15 30.48 9.33
C ASP A 72 2.59 31.78 10.02
N ASP A 73 3.25 31.68 11.18
CA ASP A 73 3.81 32.83 11.88
C ASP A 73 4.94 33.49 11.07
N VAL A 74 5.87 32.71 10.52
CA VAL A 74 6.92 33.23 9.62
C VAL A 74 6.31 33.89 8.38
N LYS A 75 5.31 33.27 7.76
CA LYS A 75 4.63 33.82 6.58
C LYS A 75 3.94 35.15 6.88
N LYS A 76 3.38 35.31 8.08
CA LYS A 76 2.74 36.54 8.52
C LYS A 76 3.77 37.67 8.67
N ASN A 77 4.89 37.38 9.32
CA ASN A 77 6.01 38.32 9.47
C ASN A 77 6.62 38.70 8.10
N VAL A 78 6.83 37.73 7.22
CA VAL A 78 7.35 37.98 5.86
C VAL A 78 6.38 38.81 5.02
N ASN A 79 5.07 38.56 5.12
CA ASN A 79 4.07 39.37 4.41
C ASN A 79 4.00 40.80 4.95
N GLU A 80 4.19 41.00 6.25
CA GLU A 80 4.22 42.33 6.86
C GLU A 80 5.44 43.12 6.36
N VAL A 81 6.63 42.52 6.42
CA VAL A 81 7.89 43.09 5.92
C VAL A 81 7.84 43.33 4.41
N SER A 82 7.36 42.34 3.64
CA SER A 82 7.19 42.50 2.19
C SER A 82 6.13 43.55 1.86
N GLY A 83 5.10 43.69 2.68
CA GLY A 83 4.01 44.64 2.51
C GLY A 83 4.37 46.08 2.89
N SER A 84 5.36 46.30 3.75
CA SER A 84 5.99 47.61 3.96
C SER A 84 6.96 47.94 2.82
N ILE A 85 7.84 47.01 2.44
CA ILE A 85 8.77 47.20 1.30
C ILE A 85 8.02 47.51 0.00
N LYS A 86 6.95 46.76 -0.32
CA LYS A 86 6.15 46.99 -1.55
C LYS A 86 5.43 48.34 -1.54
N ARG A 87 5.17 48.89 -0.36
CA ARG A 87 4.49 50.18 -0.17
C ARG A 87 5.46 51.35 -0.31
N ASP A 88 6.68 51.19 0.20
CA ASP A 88 7.76 52.16 0.04
C ASP A 88 8.30 52.22 -1.40
N LEU A 89 8.24 51.11 -2.15
CA LEU A 89 8.64 51.07 -3.57
C LEU A 89 7.64 51.69 -4.55
N ASN A 90 6.39 51.91 -4.14
CA ASN A 90 5.32 52.45 -4.99
C ASN A 90 4.90 53.88 -4.58
N LYS A 91 5.81 54.60 -3.93
CA LYS A 91 5.69 56.01 -3.56
C LYS A 91 6.79 56.81 -4.24
#